data_AF-A0A6A7A662-F1
#
_entry.id   AF-A0A6A7A662-F1
#
_cell.length_a   1.000
_cell.length_b   1.000
_cell.length_c   1.000
_cell.angle_alpha   90.00
_cell.angle_beta   90.00
_cell.angle_gamma   90.00
#
_symmetry.space_group_name_H-M   'P 1'
#
loop_
_entity.id
_entity.type
_entity.pdbx_description
1 polymer ?
#
loop_
_entity_poly.entity_id
_entity_poly.type
_entity_poly.pdbx_seq_one_letter_code
_entity_poly.pdbx_strand_id
1 'polypeptide(L)'
;LPTITQLSNSNVRVQMPDGLIQRIKPVAGLKVAIERYLPPPGDYYDQYTLSTNFEGNFFNMYFDSDFSQDKCWTCWSLQSTCSKRGTCTKTCKVCDTSEHPGETCPMLYCTISWFNDRKVKLNVLRTQFRQFRPSQSELTTLQRMHLVLETTDHSAPITPNLANPFVQKFYLNKSASRMLDMRPCNSNSEPTPIIGRGMLMRREQQSSTPVVISLDPRLQGTLAHRATFSISNPTPLSDKSVPYNGVGSVLAGDQHTTSGLEGRLQELEDEVMKLRADNILKDREIRQLKAENEQLRGIGYDTGMKRQRI
;
A
#
# COMPACT_ATOMS: atom_id res chain seq x y z
N LEU A 1 -4.59 0.01 -32.05
CA LEU A 1 -4.96 -0.82 -30.88
C LEU A 1 -5.81 0.02 -29.96
N PRO A 2 -6.95 -0.50 -29.48
CA PRO A 2 -7.92 0.33 -28.79
C PRO A 2 -7.48 0.74 -27.38
N THR A 3 -7.64 2.03 -27.07
CA THR A 3 -7.44 2.62 -25.74
C THR A 3 -8.55 2.21 -24.77
N ILE A 4 -8.37 2.40 -23.45
CA ILE A 4 -9.43 2.20 -22.44
C ILE A 4 -10.71 2.95 -22.80
N THR A 5 -10.61 4.15 -23.37
CA THR A 5 -11.76 4.93 -23.85
C THR A 5 -12.49 4.22 -24.99
N GLN A 6 -11.79 3.40 -25.79
CA GLN A 6 -12.38 2.55 -26.82
C GLN A 6 -12.91 1.25 -26.21
N LEU A 7 -12.28 0.65 -25.21
CA LEU A 7 -12.79 -0.55 -24.50
C LEU A 7 -13.97 -0.28 -23.56
N SER A 8 -14.06 0.93 -22.97
CA SER A 8 -15.14 1.34 -22.08
C SER A 8 -16.40 1.74 -22.84
N ASN A 9 -16.25 2.26 -24.08
CA ASN A 9 -17.35 2.83 -24.86
C ASN A 9 -17.71 2.01 -26.11
N SER A 10 -16.89 1.05 -26.53
CA SER A 10 -17.18 0.23 -27.72
C SER A 10 -17.33 -1.24 -27.36
N ASN A 11 -18.33 -1.88 -27.95
CA ASN A 11 -18.47 -3.32 -27.99
C ASN A 11 -17.25 -3.91 -28.71
N VAL A 12 -16.17 -4.22 -27.97
CA VAL A 12 -14.95 -4.74 -28.55
C VAL A 12 -15.21 -6.16 -29.05
N ARG A 13 -14.95 -6.36 -30.34
CA ARG A 13 -15.02 -7.63 -31.03
C ARG A 13 -13.62 -8.23 -31.01
N VAL A 14 -13.39 -9.25 -30.20
CA VAL A 14 -12.13 -10.01 -30.22
C VAL A 14 -12.37 -11.24 -31.08
N GLN A 15 -11.53 -11.43 -32.09
CA GLN A 15 -11.53 -12.64 -32.89
C GLN A 15 -10.69 -13.69 -32.17
N MET A 16 -11.35 -14.76 -31.75
CA MET A 16 -10.75 -15.87 -31.03
C MET A 16 -10.01 -16.81 -32.00
N PRO A 17 -9.13 -17.71 -31.51
CA PRO A 17 -8.35 -18.64 -32.36
C PRO A 17 -9.21 -19.60 -33.19
N ASP A 18 -10.44 -19.86 -32.77
CA ASP A 18 -11.45 -20.65 -33.48
C ASP A 18 -12.18 -19.85 -34.58
N GLY A 19 -11.83 -18.58 -34.78
CA GLY A 19 -12.46 -17.68 -35.73
C GLY A 19 -13.74 -17.02 -35.23
N LEU A 20 -14.22 -17.33 -34.01
CA LEU A 20 -15.42 -16.71 -33.45
C LEU A 20 -15.13 -15.27 -33.02
N ILE A 21 -15.99 -14.35 -33.46
CA ILE A 21 -15.93 -12.94 -33.06
C ILE A 21 -16.76 -12.77 -31.79
N GLN A 22 -16.10 -12.73 -30.63
CA GLN A 22 -16.77 -12.54 -29.36
C GLN A 22 -16.97 -11.04 -29.09
N ARG A 23 -18.22 -10.61 -28.93
CA ARG A 23 -18.56 -9.26 -28.47
C ARG A 23 -18.34 -9.19 -26.96
N ILE A 24 -17.25 -8.55 -26.57
CA ILE A 24 -16.96 -8.20 -25.18
C ILE A 24 -17.71 -6.91 -24.89
N LYS A 25 -18.83 -6.99 -24.17
CA LYS A 25 -19.43 -5.80 -23.54
C LYS A 25 -18.38 -5.19 -22.60
N PRO A 26 -18.27 -3.85 -22.47
CA PRO A 26 -17.43 -3.23 -21.45
C PRO A 26 -17.79 -3.91 -20.13
N VAL A 27 -16.84 -4.67 -19.56
CA VAL A 27 -17.20 -5.60 -18.50
C VAL A 27 -17.57 -4.75 -17.30
N ALA A 28 -18.87 -4.63 -17.04
CA ALA A 28 -19.41 -3.98 -15.87
C ALA A 28 -18.78 -4.66 -14.64
N GLY A 29 -17.75 -4.04 -14.05
CA GLY A 29 -17.03 -4.63 -12.93
C GLY A 29 -15.59 -4.18 -12.74
N LEU A 30 -14.86 -3.83 -13.82
CA LEU A 30 -13.45 -3.40 -13.68
C LEU A 30 -13.37 -1.91 -13.30
N LYS A 31 -12.71 -1.60 -12.18
CA LYS A 31 -12.55 -0.24 -11.64
C LYS A 31 -11.43 0.55 -12.32
N VAL A 32 -10.46 -0.14 -12.91
CA VAL A 32 -9.31 0.47 -13.60
C VAL A 32 -9.08 -0.21 -14.95
N ALA A 33 -8.11 0.34 -15.69
CA ALA A 33 -7.57 -0.23 -16.91
C ALA A 33 -7.22 -1.73 -16.80
N ILE A 34 -7.50 -2.51 -17.85
CA ILE A 34 -7.21 -3.96 -17.86
C ILE A 34 -5.73 -4.23 -17.63
N GLU A 35 -4.85 -3.48 -18.30
CA GLU A 35 -3.40 -3.63 -18.19
C GLU A 35 -2.88 -3.39 -16.78
N ARG A 36 -3.62 -2.68 -15.92
CA ARG A 36 -3.23 -2.42 -14.53
C ARG A 36 -3.55 -3.59 -13.61
N TYR A 37 -4.34 -4.56 -14.05
CA TYR A 37 -4.56 -5.82 -13.32
C TYR A 37 -3.57 -6.92 -13.70
N LEU A 38 -2.64 -6.66 -14.61
CA LEU A 38 -1.56 -7.60 -14.89
C LEU A 38 -0.44 -7.40 -13.85
N PRO A 39 0.18 -8.49 -13.35
CA PRO A 39 1.30 -8.40 -12.43
C PRO A 39 2.41 -7.46 -12.95
N PRO A 40 3.09 -6.70 -12.06
CA PRO A 40 4.19 -5.84 -12.47
C PRO A 40 5.27 -6.63 -13.23
N PRO A 41 5.87 -6.08 -14.29
CA PRO A 41 7.04 -6.69 -14.92
C PRO A 41 8.21 -6.71 -13.93
N GLY A 42 8.99 -7.79 -13.93
CA GLY A 42 10.09 -8.00 -13.00
C GLY A 42 9.64 -8.43 -11.61
N ASP A 43 10.47 -8.12 -10.62
CA ASP A 43 10.27 -8.55 -9.24
C ASP A 43 9.19 -7.74 -8.53
N TYR A 44 8.27 -8.43 -7.86
CA TYR A 44 7.21 -7.78 -7.09
C TYR A 44 6.81 -8.58 -5.86
N TYR A 45 6.24 -7.90 -4.87
CA TYR A 45 5.62 -8.52 -3.69
C TYR A 45 4.11 -8.55 -3.87
N ASP A 46 3.53 -9.72 -3.68
CA ASP A 46 2.09 -9.90 -3.70
C ASP A 46 1.48 -9.53 -2.35
N GLN A 47 0.25 -9.03 -2.35
CA GLN A 47 -0.51 -8.70 -1.15
C GLN A 47 -0.43 -9.79 -0.06
N TYR A 48 -0.52 -11.06 -0.46
CA TYR A 48 -0.55 -12.19 0.48
C TYR A 48 0.83 -12.60 0.99
N THR A 49 1.92 -12.17 0.34
CA THR A 49 3.29 -12.44 0.82
C THR A 49 3.82 -11.33 1.72
N LEU A 50 3.14 -10.17 1.80
CA LEU A 50 3.63 -9.01 2.53
C LEU A 50 3.84 -9.25 4.04
N SER A 51 2.94 -9.97 4.71
CA SER A 51 3.07 -10.24 6.15
C SER A 51 4.25 -11.14 6.49
N THR A 52 4.66 -11.99 5.54
CA THR A 52 5.80 -12.89 5.70
C THR A 52 7.11 -12.18 5.37
N ASN A 53 7.09 -11.29 4.38
CA ASN A 53 8.26 -10.59 3.87
C ASN A 53 8.68 -9.36 4.67
N PHE A 54 7.72 -8.77 5.38
CA PHE A 54 7.91 -7.55 6.14
C PHE A 54 7.45 -7.81 7.58
N GLU A 55 8.21 -7.30 8.56
CA GLU A 55 7.88 -7.45 9.98
C GLU A 55 6.39 -7.13 10.23
N GLY A 56 5.71 -7.90 11.08
CA GLY A 56 4.24 -8.00 11.14
C GLY A 56 3.43 -6.72 11.32
N ASN A 57 4.08 -5.59 11.64
CA ASN A 57 3.46 -4.26 11.76
C ASN A 57 3.97 -3.23 10.74
N PHE A 58 4.84 -3.62 9.82
CA PHE A 58 5.45 -2.73 8.84
C PHE A 58 4.41 -1.98 8.01
N PHE A 59 3.37 -2.69 7.56
CA PHE A 59 2.22 -2.09 6.86
C PHE A 59 1.01 -1.87 7.77
N ASN A 60 1.04 -2.39 9.00
CA ASN A 60 -0.03 -2.33 9.99
C ASN A 60 0.42 -1.47 11.17
N MET A 61 0.47 -0.15 10.99
CA MET A 61 0.59 0.74 12.14
C MET A 61 -0.80 1.20 12.54
N TYR A 62 -1.26 0.66 13.67
CA TYR A 62 -2.47 1.05 14.40
C TYR A 62 -2.61 2.56 14.37
N PHE A 63 -3.73 3.01 13.82
CA PHE A 63 -4.11 4.40 13.87
C PHE A 63 -4.68 4.63 15.27
N ASP A 64 -3.86 5.16 16.19
CA ASP A 64 -4.43 5.98 17.25
C ASP A 64 -5.12 7.14 16.55
N SER A 65 -6.41 7.28 16.80
CA SER A 65 -7.36 8.19 16.13
C SER A 65 -6.94 9.65 16.14
N ASP A 66 -5.96 10.00 16.96
CA ASP A 66 -5.69 11.38 17.37
C ASP A 66 -4.42 11.96 16.72
N PHE A 67 -3.58 11.13 16.08
CA PHE A 67 -2.37 11.63 15.42
C PHE A 67 -2.49 11.58 13.89
N SER A 68 -2.82 12.74 13.33
CA SER A 68 -2.77 13.11 11.91
C SER A 68 -1.34 13.15 11.34
N GLN A 69 -0.45 12.25 11.76
CA GLN A 69 0.89 12.19 11.19
C GLN A 69 0.79 11.67 9.75
N ASP A 70 1.05 12.57 8.80
CA ASP A 70 1.14 12.28 7.37
C ASP A 70 2.19 11.18 7.14
N LYS A 71 1.73 9.94 6.95
CA LYS A 71 2.56 8.79 6.62
C LYS A 71 3.26 9.03 5.28
N CYS A 72 4.56 8.77 5.21
CA CYS A 72 5.25 8.70 3.94
C CYS A 72 5.00 7.34 3.26
N TRP A 73 4.40 7.37 2.07
CA TRP A 73 4.09 6.17 1.28
C TRP A 73 5.31 5.50 0.63
N THR A 74 6.46 6.19 0.61
CA THR A 74 7.72 5.67 0.07
C THR A 74 8.46 4.82 1.10
N CYS A 75 8.70 5.36 2.30
CA CYS A 75 9.47 4.68 3.34
C CYS A 75 8.62 4.01 4.43
N TRP A 76 7.28 4.17 4.37
CA TRP A 76 6.31 3.57 5.30
C TRP A 76 6.58 3.88 6.80
N SER A 77 7.25 5.01 7.10
CA SER A 77 7.66 5.40 8.45
C SER A 77 6.83 6.58 8.97
N LEU A 78 6.28 6.45 10.18
CA LEU A 78 5.50 7.51 10.87
C LEU A 78 6.29 8.80 11.09
N GLN A 79 7.55 8.69 11.51
CA GLN A 79 8.39 9.82 11.89
C GLN A 79 9.21 10.39 10.72
N SER A 80 8.82 10.09 9.48
CA SER A 80 9.49 10.73 8.36
C SER A 80 9.06 12.20 8.33
N THR A 81 10.01 13.12 8.49
CA THR A 81 9.86 14.58 8.34
C THR A 81 9.56 14.98 6.89
N CYS A 82 8.86 14.13 6.15
CA CYS A 82 8.34 14.37 4.82
C CYS A 82 7.09 15.26 4.94
N SER A 83 7.29 16.45 5.50
CA SER A 83 6.22 17.44 5.75
C SER A 83 5.57 17.92 4.44
N LYS A 84 6.14 17.58 3.28
CA LYS A 84 5.57 17.79 1.95
C LYS A 84 5.55 16.47 1.18
N ARG A 85 4.43 16.19 0.51
CA ARG A 85 4.32 15.02 -0.40
C ARG A 85 5.43 15.09 -1.45
N GLY A 86 6.06 13.97 -1.75
CA GLY A 86 7.09 13.89 -2.79
C GLY A 86 8.50 14.27 -2.34
N THR A 87 8.72 14.62 -1.06
CA THR A 87 10.05 15.03 -0.56
C THR A 87 10.72 13.98 0.31
N CYS A 88 10.34 12.70 0.18
CA CYS A 88 10.99 11.65 0.96
C CYS A 88 12.42 11.45 0.49
N THR A 89 13.37 11.77 1.37
CA THR A 89 14.81 11.56 1.14
C THR A 89 15.28 10.18 1.57
N LYS A 90 14.43 9.42 2.29
CA LYS A 90 14.73 8.05 2.71
C LYS A 90 14.52 7.11 1.53
N THR A 91 15.35 6.07 1.46
CA THR A 91 15.14 4.96 0.54
C THR A 91 13.82 4.25 0.86
N CYS A 92 13.17 3.75 -0.19
CA CYS A 92 11.98 2.94 -0.05
C CYS A 92 12.32 1.65 0.68
N LYS A 93 11.61 1.33 1.75
CA LYS A 93 11.87 0.12 2.54
C LYS A 93 11.42 -1.19 1.86
N VAL A 94 10.76 -1.09 0.70
CA VAL A 94 10.29 -2.23 -0.11
C VAL A 94 11.29 -2.58 -1.21
N CYS A 95 11.69 -1.61 -2.04
CA CYS A 95 12.62 -1.83 -3.15
C CYS A 95 14.05 -1.33 -2.90
N ASP A 96 14.30 -0.69 -1.74
CA ASP A 96 15.55 -0.04 -1.37
C ASP A 96 16.04 1.07 -2.33
N THR A 97 15.17 1.55 -3.24
CA THR A 97 15.47 2.69 -4.15
C THR A 97 14.88 4.01 -3.68
N SER A 98 15.35 5.13 -4.24
CA SER A 98 14.82 6.48 -3.99
C SER A 98 14.05 7.05 -5.20
N GLU A 99 13.64 6.19 -6.14
CA GLU A 99 13.14 6.60 -7.46
C GLU A 99 11.68 7.07 -7.48
N HIS A 100 10.92 6.80 -6.43
CA HIS A 100 9.47 7.07 -6.38
C HIS A 100 9.05 7.84 -5.11
N PRO A 101 9.61 9.04 -4.88
CA PRO A 101 9.35 9.82 -3.67
C PRO A 101 7.89 10.32 -3.64
N GLY A 102 7.22 10.13 -2.51
CA GLY A 102 5.80 10.49 -2.33
C GLY A 102 4.81 9.52 -2.99
N GLU A 103 5.31 8.52 -3.72
CA GLU A 103 4.51 7.46 -4.34
C GLU A 103 4.66 6.15 -3.58
N THR A 104 3.64 5.30 -3.69
CA THR A 104 3.71 3.92 -3.18
C THR A 104 4.69 3.12 -4.03
N CYS A 105 5.45 2.21 -3.42
CA CYS A 105 6.44 1.40 -4.15
C CYS A 105 5.81 0.59 -5.30
N PRO A 106 6.35 0.66 -6.54
CA PRO A 106 5.80 -0.03 -7.70
C PRO A 106 5.90 -1.56 -7.61
N MET A 107 6.80 -2.09 -6.76
CA MET A 107 6.90 -3.53 -6.49
C MET A 107 5.73 -4.08 -5.67
N LEU A 108 4.88 -3.24 -5.06
CA LEU A 108 3.74 -3.75 -4.29
C LEU A 108 2.53 -3.97 -5.21
N TYR A 109 2.15 -5.23 -5.37
CA TYR A 109 0.99 -5.66 -6.14
C TYR A 109 -0.16 -6.02 -5.20
N CYS A 110 -1.00 -5.03 -4.88
CA CYS A 110 -2.08 -5.17 -3.90
C CYS A 110 -3.42 -4.67 -4.45
N THR A 111 -4.50 -5.11 -3.81
CA THR A 111 -5.85 -4.65 -4.15
C THR A 111 -6.05 -3.18 -3.82
N ILE A 112 -6.96 -2.51 -4.52
CA ILE A 112 -7.31 -1.11 -4.23
C ILE A 112 -7.85 -0.99 -2.78
N SER A 113 -8.63 -1.96 -2.31
CA SER A 113 -9.10 -2.04 -0.93
C SER A 113 -7.94 -2.06 0.07
N TRP A 114 -6.91 -2.89 -0.17
CA TRP A 114 -5.74 -2.96 0.71
C TRP A 114 -5.02 -1.61 0.88
N PHE A 115 -4.95 -0.80 -0.18
CA PHE A 115 -4.40 0.55 -0.11
C PHE A 115 -5.34 1.53 0.61
N ASN A 116 -6.65 1.43 0.37
CA ASN A 116 -7.66 2.26 1.01
C ASN A 116 -7.73 2.04 2.53
N ASP A 117 -7.61 0.79 2.97
CA ASP A 117 -7.58 0.42 4.39
C ASP A 117 -6.41 1.10 5.11
N ARG A 118 -5.32 1.37 4.38
CA ARG A 118 -4.12 2.08 4.86
C ARG A 118 -4.16 3.58 4.63
N LYS A 119 -5.29 4.13 4.21
CA LYS A 119 -5.53 5.55 3.92
C LYS A 119 -4.58 6.13 2.85
N VAL A 120 -4.08 5.27 1.95
CA VAL A 120 -3.32 5.75 0.79
C VAL A 120 -4.28 6.53 -0.11
N LYS A 121 -3.96 7.79 -0.37
CA LYS A 121 -4.84 8.67 -1.15
C LYS A 121 -4.93 8.18 -2.59
N LEU A 122 -6.13 8.15 -3.17
CA LEU A 122 -6.38 7.73 -4.56
C LEU A 122 -5.48 8.44 -5.56
N ASN A 123 -5.14 9.71 -5.31
CA ASN A 123 -4.27 10.52 -6.17
C ASN A 123 -2.88 9.88 -6.31
N VAL A 124 -2.36 9.27 -5.25
CA VAL A 124 -1.08 8.55 -5.22
C VAL A 124 -1.21 7.23 -5.99
N LEU A 125 -2.38 6.60 -5.94
CA LEU A 125 -2.70 5.36 -6.66
C LEU A 125 -2.99 5.59 -8.15
N ARG A 126 -3.28 6.84 -8.56
CA ARG A 126 -3.60 7.20 -9.95
C ARG A 126 -2.37 7.32 -10.86
N THR A 127 -1.16 7.07 -10.35
CA THR A 127 0.03 6.97 -11.19
C THR A 127 -0.20 5.94 -12.29
N GLN A 128 0.02 6.34 -13.55
CA GLN A 128 -0.39 5.58 -14.73
C GLN A 128 0.27 4.19 -14.82
N PHE A 129 1.42 4.04 -14.17
CA PHE A 129 2.24 2.83 -14.20
C PHE A 129 1.96 1.85 -13.03
N ARG A 130 0.98 2.18 -12.17
CA ARG A 130 0.72 1.39 -10.96
C ARG A 130 -0.22 0.23 -11.24
N GLN A 131 0.26 -0.97 -10.98
CA GLN A 131 -0.50 -2.21 -11.09
C GLN A 131 -1.19 -2.54 -9.77
N PHE A 132 -2.35 -3.18 -9.87
CA PHE A 132 -3.21 -3.57 -8.76
C PHE A 132 -3.58 -5.03 -8.87
N ARG A 133 -3.57 -5.71 -7.74
CA ARG A 133 -4.15 -7.04 -7.64
C ARG A 133 -5.67 -6.92 -7.81
N PRO A 134 -6.31 -7.68 -8.72
CA PRO A 134 -7.76 -7.69 -8.87
C PRO A 134 -8.45 -8.23 -7.61
N SER A 135 -9.64 -7.72 -7.29
CA SER A 135 -10.55 -8.39 -6.35
C SER A 135 -11.05 -9.72 -6.93
N GLN A 136 -11.64 -10.58 -6.11
CA GLN A 136 -12.13 -11.88 -6.58
C GLN A 136 -13.08 -11.78 -7.79
N SER A 137 -14.03 -10.83 -7.76
CA SER A 137 -14.94 -10.57 -8.88
C SER A 137 -14.24 -10.08 -10.16
N GLU A 138 -13.21 -9.25 -10.00
CA GLU A 138 -12.38 -8.75 -11.11
C GLU A 138 -11.51 -9.89 -11.68
N LEU A 139 -10.98 -10.76 -10.81
CA LEU A 139 -10.18 -11.92 -11.21
C LEU A 139 -10.99 -12.91 -12.06
N THR A 140 -12.22 -13.24 -11.64
CA THR A 140 -13.14 -14.08 -12.44
C THR A 140 -13.41 -13.46 -13.82
N THR A 141 -13.51 -12.13 -13.88
CA THR A 141 -13.66 -11.41 -15.16
C THR A 141 -12.43 -11.58 -16.03
N LEU A 142 -11.22 -11.38 -15.49
CA LEU A 142 -9.96 -11.50 -16.23
C LEU A 142 -9.71 -12.93 -16.71
N GLN A 143 -10.10 -13.94 -15.93
CA GLN A 143 -10.04 -15.37 -16.30
C GLN A 143 -10.98 -15.67 -17.48
N ARG A 144 -12.22 -15.18 -17.45
CA ARG A 144 -13.18 -15.33 -18.58
C ARG A 144 -12.70 -14.64 -19.86
N MET A 145 -11.89 -13.59 -19.74
CA MET A 145 -11.25 -12.92 -20.88
C MET A 145 -9.95 -13.62 -21.34
N HIS A 146 -9.58 -14.73 -20.70
CA HIS A 146 -8.34 -15.47 -20.94
C HIS A 146 -7.09 -14.58 -20.87
N LEU A 147 -7.09 -13.56 -20.01
CA LEU A 147 -5.94 -12.67 -19.77
C LEU A 147 -5.00 -13.21 -18.69
N VAL A 148 -5.55 -13.97 -17.75
CA VAL A 148 -4.84 -14.68 -16.69
C VAL A 148 -5.26 -16.14 -16.72
N LEU A 149 -4.36 -17.03 -16.29
CA LEU A 149 -4.68 -18.45 -16.17
C LEU A 149 -5.62 -18.68 -14.98
N GLU A 150 -6.33 -19.80 -15.00
CA GLU A 150 -7.17 -20.21 -13.87
C GLU A 150 -6.28 -20.48 -12.65
N THR A 151 -6.72 -19.96 -11.50
CA THR A 151 -6.05 -20.15 -10.21
C THR A 151 -7.00 -20.88 -9.27
N THR A 152 -6.48 -21.85 -8.52
CA THR A 152 -7.26 -22.64 -7.56
C THR A 152 -7.66 -21.82 -6.33
N ASP A 153 -6.85 -20.85 -5.95
CA ASP A 153 -7.05 -19.99 -4.79
C ASP A 153 -6.89 -18.51 -5.16
N HIS A 154 -7.68 -17.64 -4.51
CA HIS A 154 -7.52 -16.20 -4.59
C HIS A 154 -6.25 -15.71 -3.89
N SER A 155 -5.63 -16.48 -3.00
CA SER A 155 -4.33 -16.14 -2.41
C SER A 155 -3.14 -16.43 -3.33
N ALA A 156 -3.34 -17.29 -4.33
CA ALA A 156 -2.27 -17.75 -5.22
C ALA A 156 -1.71 -16.60 -6.08
N PRO A 157 -0.45 -16.70 -6.53
CA PRO A 157 0.13 -15.75 -7.48
C PRO A 157 -0.70 -15.73 -8.78
N ILE A 158 -0.95 -14.53 -9.31
CA ILE A 158 -1.69 -14.40 -10.56
C ILE A 158 -0.74 -14.66 -11.73
N THR A 159 -1.00 -15.71 -12.50
CA THR A 159 -0.20 -16.07 -13.66
C THR A 159 -0.80 -15.45 -14.93
N PRO A 160 -0.10 -14.52 -15.61
CA PRO A 160 -0.57 -13.94 -16.86
C PRO A 160 -0.60 -14.98 -17.99
N ASN A 161 -1.64 -14.96 -18.82
CA ASN A 161 -1.72 -15.83 -19.99
C ASN A 161 -0.91 -15.24 -21.16
N LEU A 162 0.35 -15.63 -21.29
CA LEU A 162 1.25 -15.11 -22.34
C LEU A 162 0.85 -15.53 -23.76
N ALA A 163 -0.05 -16.51 -23.94
CA ALA A 163 -0.62 -16.85 -25.25
C ALA A 163 -1.63 -15.80 -25.74
N ASN A 164 -2.12 -14.93 -24.85
CA ASN A 164 -3.02 -13.84 -25.23
C ASN A 164 -2.23 -12.66 -25.85
N PRO A 165 -2.53 -12.21 -27.08
CA PRO A 165 -1.79 -11.14 -27.75
C PRO A 165 -1.76 -9.82 -26.98
N PHE A 166 -2.81 -9.50 -26.22
CA PHE A 166 -2.86 -8.30 -25.39
C PHE A 166 -1.83 -8.37 -24.26
N VAL A 167 -1.76 -9.52 -23.58
CA VAL A 167 -0.83 -9.78 -22.47
C VAL A 167 0.60 -9.84 -23.01
N GLN A 168 0.82 -10.53 -24.13
CA GLN A 168 2.12 -10.58 -24.80
C GLN A 168 2.63 -9.18 -25.15
N LYS A 169 1.76 -8.32 -25.71
CA LYS A 169 2.11 -6.92 -26.01
C LYS A 169 2.45 -6.14 -24.73
N PHE A 170 1.72 -6.36 -23.64
CA PHE A 170 2.00 -5.70 -22.38
C PHE A 170 3.41 -6.04 -21.84
N TYR A 171 3.85 -7.29 -21.97
CA TYR A 171 5.17 -7.76 -21.52
C TYR A 171 6.28 -7.64 -22.57
N LEU A 172 5.97 -7.18 -23.78
CA LEU A 172 6.97 -7.02 -24.84
C LEU A 172 8.09 -6.07 -24.40
N ASN A 173 9.34 -6.53 -24.49
CA ASN A 173 10.55 -5.82 -24.04
C ASN A 173 10.59 -5.49 -22.54
N LYS A 174 9.81 -6.20 -21.72
CA LYS A 174 9.84 -6.09 -20.26
C LYS A 174 10.33 -7.40 -19.64
N SER A 175 10.87 -7.31 -18.44
CA SER A 175 11.18 -8.50 -17.63
C SER A 175 9.91 -9.30 -17.34
N ALA A 176 10.03 -10.62 -17.33
CA ALA A 176 8.97 -11.50 -16.89
C ALA A 176 8.58 -11.16 -15.44
N SER A 177 7.28 -11.17 -15.14
CA SER A 177 6.80 -11.00 -13.78
C SER A 177 7.27 -12.15 -12.89
N ARG A 178 7.91 -11.81 -11.77
CA ARG A 178 8.38 -12.77 -10.78
C ARG A 178 7.93 -12.31 -9.40
N MET A 179 7.09 -13.13 -8.75
CA MET A 179 6.70 -12.88 -7.37
C MET A 179 7.87 -13.20 -6.44
N LEU A 180 8.12 -12.34 -5.47
CA LEU A 180 9.09 -12.56 -4.41
C LEU A 180 8.40 -13.19 -3.19
N ASP A 181 8.79 -14.42 -2.88
CA ASP A 181 8.36 -15.12 -1.67
C ASP A 181 9.11 -14.65 -0.43
N MET A 182 10.39 -14.27 -0.61
CA MET A 182 11.26 -13.74 0.43
C MET A 182 11.94 -12.45 -0.04
N ARG A 183 12.14 -11.52 0.89
CA ARG A 183 12.98 -10.35 0.64
C ARG A 183 14.40 -10.83 0.41
N PRO A 184 15.06 -10.43 -0.69
CA PRO A 184 16.47 -10.75 -0.87
C PRO A 184 17.22 -10.16 0.34
N CYS A 185 17.81 -11.03 1.16
CA CYS A 185 18.72 -10.60 2.20
C CYS A 185 19.89 -9.92 1.50
N ASN A 186 19.93 -8.59 1.55
CA ASN A 186 21.10 -7.82 1.18
C ASN A 186 22.18 -8.02 2.26
N SER A 187 22.65 -9.26 2.45
CA SER A 187 23.74 -9.60 3.36
C SER A 187 25.09 -9.06 2.88
N ASN A 188 25.14 -8.49 1.66
CA ASN A 188 26.35 -7.91 1.07
C ASN A 188 26.22 -6.42 0.74
N SER A 189 25.31 -5.66 1.39
CA SER A 189 25.54 -4.22 1.44
C SER A 189 26.70 -3.96 2.40
N GLU A 190 27.93 -4.26 1.95
CA GLU A 190 29.08 -3.48 2.39
C GLU A 190 28.64 -2.03 2.32
N PRO A 191 28.78 -1.25 3.41
CA PRO A 191 28.41 0.14 3.40
C PRO A 191 29.20 0.76 2.27
N THR A 192 28.53 1.01 1.14
CA THR A 192 29.17 1.68 0.01
C THR A 192 29.60 3.00 0.61
N PRO A 193 30.92 3.25 0.79
CA PRO A 193 31.35 4.51 1.33
C PRO A 193 30.72 5.55 0.43
N ILE A 194 30.12 6.57 1.04
CA ILE A 194 29.54 7.71 0.33
C ILE A 194 30.71 8.46 -0.31
N ILE A 195 31.26 7.91 -1.39
CA ILE A 195 32.24 8.53 -2.25
C ILE A 195 31.42 9.47 -3.11
N GLY A 196 31.42 10.75 -2.76
CA GLY A 196 30.93 11.78 -3.68
C GLY A 196 30.25 13.01 -3.09
N ARG A 197 30.16 13.19 -1.76
CA ARG A 197 29.69 14.47 -1.19
C ARG A 197 30.52 15.05 -0.07
N GLY A 198 31.77 14.60 0.05
CA GLY A 198 32.80 15.21 0.86
C GLY A 198 33.84 15.91 -0.01
N MET A 199 33.80 17.24 -0.01
CA MET A 199 34.96 18.11 -0.19
C MET A 199 35.64 18.11 -1.56
N LEU A 200 35.17 19.00 -2.44
CA LEU A 200 36.08 19.79 -3.28
C LEU A 200 36.97 20.65 -2.36
N MET A 201 37.93 20.03 -1.70
CA MET A 201 39.12 20.72 -1.22
C MET A 201 39.95 20.99 -2.47
N ARG A 202 39.79 22.21 -2.99
CA ARG A 202 40.66 22.80 -4.00
C ARG A 202 42.09 22.65 -3.48
N ARG A 203 42.86 21.78 -4.13
CA ARG A 203 44.30 21.64 -3.90
C ARG A 203 44.95 22.88 -4.53
N GLU A 204 45.03 23.96 -3.76
CA GLU A 204 45.88 25.09 -4.12
C GLU A 204 47.34 24.63 -4.03
N GLN A 205 48.02 24.69 -5.18
CA GLN A 205 49.47 24.59 -5.25
C GLN A 205 50.06 25.70 -4.37
N GLN A 206 50.89 25.29 -3.41
CA GLN A 206 51.74 26.18 -2.65
C GLN A 206 52.69 26.92 -3.60
N SER A 207 52.44 28.20 -3.81
CA SER A 207 53.50 29.17 -4.07
C SER A 207 53.48 30.21 -2.95
N SER A 208 54.67 30.41 -2.40
CA SER A 208 55.00 31.16 -1.20
C SER A 208 54.69 32.66 -1.30
N THR A 209 53.95 33.20 -0.32
CA THR A 209 54.19 34.53 0.28
C THR A 209 53.35 34.67 1.56
N PRO A 210 53.92 35.12 2.69
CA PRO A 210 53.15 35.30 3.92
C PRO A 210 52.40 36.63 3.88
N VAL A 211 51.07 36.58 3.76
CA VAL A 211 50.20 37.74 4.03
C VAL A 211 49.69 37.62 5.46
N VAL A 212 50.13 38.54 6.31
CA VAL A 212 49.62 38.71 7.68
C VAL A 212 48.22 39.32 7.59
N ILE A 213 47.19 38.51 7.78
CA ILE A 213 45.81 38.99 7.95
C ILE A 213 45.56 39.13 9.44
N SER A 214 45.60 40.38 9.92
CA SER A 214 45.08 40.74 11.24
C SER A 214 43.55 40.69 11.18
N LEU A 215 42.96 39.75 11.93
CA LEU A 215 41.52 39.70 12.16
C LEU A 215 41.14 40.68 13.28
N ASP A 216 40.11 41.48 13.00
CA ASP A 216 39.54 42.50 13.89
C ASP A 216 39.06 41.87 15.23
N PRO A 217 39.51 42.37 16.40
CA PRO A 217 39.13 41.84 17.71
C PRO A 217 37.63 41.95 18.06
N ARG A 218 36.82 42.62 17.24
CA ARG A 218 35.40 42.93 17.56
C ARG A 218 34.38 41.89 17.10
N LEU A 219 34.82 40.80 16.47
CA LEU A 219 33.92 39.71 16.01
C LEU A 219 33.91 38.46 16.92
N GLN A 220 34.44 38.54 18.14
CA GLN A 220 34.29 37.47 19.14
C GLN A 220 32.92 37.56 19.82
N GLY A 221 31.88 37.15 19.10
CA GLY A 221 30.53 36.92 19.62
C GLY A 221 30.31 35.46 20.05
N THR A 222 30.44 35.23 21.35
CA THR A 222 29.64 34.31 22.20
C THR A 222 29.03 33.06 21.54
N LEU A 223 29.81 31.97 21.43
CA LEU A 223 29.27 30.61 21.32
C LEU A 223 29.03 30.06 22.74
N ALA A 224 27.77 30.04 23.13
CA ALA A 224 27.32 29.45 24.37
C ALA A 224 27.52 27.93 24.36
N HIS A 225 28.14 27.46 25.44
CA HIS A 225 28.31 26.08 25.87
C HIS A 225 27.04 25.24 25.69
N ARG A 226 27.16 24.10 25.00
CA ARG A 226 26.32 22.94 25.29
C ARG A 226 27.20 21.73 25.57
N ALA A 227 27.07 21.28 26.80
CA ALA A 227 27.88 20.27 27.46
C ALA A 227 27.86 18.93 26.73
N THR A 228 29.06 18.38 26.54
CA THR A 228 29.32 16.96 26.32
C THR A 228 28.98 16.19 27.60
N PHE A 229 27.86 15.47 27.62
CA PHE A 229 27.64 14.41 28.59
C PHE A 229 28.08 13.08 27.96
N SER A 230 29.21 12.58 28.49
CA SER A 230 29.67 11.21 28.33
C SER A 230 29.11 10.42 29.50
N ILE A 231 28.17 9.50 29.26
CA ILE A 231 27.70 8.53 30.27
C ILE A 231 27.50 7.17 29.60
N SER A 232 28.46 6.30 29.89
CA SER A 232 28.45 4.84 30.07
C SER A 232 27.28 3.98 29.55
N ASN A 233 27.69 2.91 28.85
CA ASN A 233 26.97 1.66 28.63
C ASN A 233 26.20 1.13 29.85
N PRO A 234 24.97 0.61 29.66
CA PRO A 234 24.41 -0.41 30.51
C PRO A 234 24.55 -1.81 29.91
N THR A 235 25.04 -2.68 30.80
CA THR A 235 25.16 -4.14 30.84
C THR A 235 24.04 -4.94 30.15
N PRO A 236 24.35 -6.12 29.56
CA PRO A 236 23.34 -7.02 28.98
C PRO A 236 22.50 -7.69 30.07
N LEU A 237 21.16 -7.61 29.93
CA LEU A 237 20.21 -8.32 30.79
C LEU A 237 20.01 -9.74 30.27
N SER A 238 20.45 -10.65 31.13
CA SER A 238 20.17 -12.08 31.25
C SER A 238 18.90 -12.61 30.58
N ASP A 239 19.10 -13.75 29.90
CA ASP A 239 18.09 -14.73 29.52
C ASP A 239 17.10 -15.02 30.66
N LYS A 240 15.82 -14.85 30.36
CA LYS A 240 14.72 -15.53 31.04
C LYS A 240 13.97 -16.35 30.00
N SER A 241 14.30 -17.63 29.97
CA SER A 241 13.51 -18.67 29.33
C SER A 241 12.10 -18.68 29.91
N VAL A 242 11.12 -18.34 29.07
CA VAL A 242 9.70 -18.59 29.36
C VAL A 242 9.43 -20.05 29.01
N PRO A 243 8.89 -20.87 29.94
CA PRO A 243 8.51 -22.24 29.61
C PRO A 243 7.34 -22.21 28.62
N TYR A 244 7.59 -22.81 27.47
CA TYR A 244 6.60 -23.12 26.45
C TYR A 244 5.64 -24.18 27.02
N ASN A 245 4.42 -23.77 27.37
CA ASN A 245 3.34 -24.71 27.63
C ASN A 245 2.96 -25.37 26.29
N GLY A 246 3.57 -26.53 26.04
CA GLY A 246 3.18 -27.42 24.96
C GLY A 246 1.73 -27.81 25.12
N VAL A 247 0.89 -27.42 24.17
CA VAL A 247 -0.42 -28.04 23.98
C VAL A 247 -0.13 -29.45 23.49
N GLY A 248 -0.26 -30.39 24.41
CA GLY A 248 -0.09 -31.81 24.18
C GLY A 248 -1.03 -32.30 23.08
N SER A 249 -0.41 -32.84 22.04
CA SER A 249 -1.04 -33.79 21.13
C SER A 249 -1.38 -35.05 21.92
N VAL A 250 -2.65 -35.20 22.31
CA VAL A 250 -3.22 -36.48 22.76
C VAL A 250 -4.15 -36.96 21.67
N LEU A 251 -3.64 -37.89 20.87
CA LEU A 251 -4.45 -38.80 20.07
C LEU A 251 -5.12 -39.79 21.04
N ALA A 252 -6.38 -39.55 21.36
CA ALA A 252 -7.28 -40.56 21.91
C ALA A 252 -8.66 -40.32 21.29
N GLY A 253 -9.19 -41.36 20.65
CA GLY A 253 -10.42 -41.28 19.89
C GLY A 253 -11.63 -41.02 20.77
N ASP A 254 -12.37 -39.96 20.44
CA ASP A 254 -13.73 -39.74 20.91
C ASP A 254 -14.64 -39.56 19.70
N GLN A 255 -15.40 -40.61 19.38
CA GLN A 255 -16.40 -40.63 18.31
C GLN A 255 -17.72 -39.93 18.72
N HIS A 256 -17.68 -38.88 19.53
CA HIS A 256 -18.89 -38.24 20.07
C HIS A 256 -18.95 -36.70 20.05
N THR A 257 -18.10 -36.01 19.28
CA THR A 257 -18.04 -34.53 19.27
C THR A 257 -18.77 -33.84 18.10
N THR A 258 -19.41 -34.57 17.19
CA THR A 258 -20.10 -33.97 16.04
C THR A 258 -21.37 -33.21 16.43
N SER A 259 -22.08 -33.63 17.49
CA SER A 259 -23.32 -32.96 17.93
C SER A 259 -23.09 -31.57 18.53
N GLY A 260 -21.91 -31.32 19.13
CA GLY A 260 -21.56 -30.03 19.70
C GLY A 260 -21.19 -28.97 18.67
N LEU A 261 -20.66 -29.38 17.51
CA LEU A 261 -20.29 -28.45 16.44
C LEU A 261 -21.51 -27.97 15.67
N GLU A 262 -22.49 -28.84 15.44
CA GLU A 262 -23.73 -28.49 14.75
C GLU A 262 -24.57 -27.48 15.56
N GLY A 263 -24.67 -27.67 16.88
CA GLY A 263 -25.33 -26.69 17.76
C GLY A 263 -24.66 -25.31 17.74
N ARG A 264 -23.33 -25.26 17.76
CA ARG A 264 -22.57 -24.00 17.66
C ARG A 264 -22.74 -23.31 16.31
N LEU A 265 -22.90 -24.10 15.24
CA LEU A 265 -23.12 -23.57 13.90
C LEU A 265 -24.51 -22.92 13.81
N GLN A 266 -25.53 -23.56 14.37
CA GLN A 266 -26.88 -23.00 14.46
C GLN A 266 -26.93 -21.70 15.29
N GLU A 267 -26.23 -21.64 16.43
CA GLU A 267 -26.15 -20.43 17.25
C GLU A 267 -25.53 -19.25 16.48
N LEU A 268 -24.49 -19.50 15.68
CA LEU A 268 -23.86 -18.48 14.84
C LEU A 268 -24.78 -18.02 13.70
N GLU A 269 -25.55 -18.94 13.10
CA GLU A 269 -26.53 -18.59 12.07
C GLU A 269 -27.64 -17.70 12.63
N ASP A 270 -28.14 -18.02 13.83
CA ASP A 270 -29.15 -17.23 14.54
C ASP A 270 -28.61 -15.83 14.92
N GLU A 271 -27.35 -15.76 15.37
CA GLU A 271 -26.68 -14.49 15.68
C GLU A 271 -26.52 -13.62 14.43
N VAL A 272 -26.14 -14.21 13.29
CA VAL A 272 -26.04 -13.49 12.01
C VAL A 272 -27.41 -12.97 11.56
N MET A 273 -28.48 -13.77 11.73
CA MET A 273 -29.84 -13.34 11.39
C MET A 273 -30.31 -12.19 12.29
N LYS A 274 -30.01 -12.24 13.59
CA LYS A 274 -30.30 -11.15 14.53
C LYS A 274 -29.55 -9.87 14.16
N LEU A 275 -28.25 -9.95 13.87
CA LEU A 275 -27.44 -8.79 13.45
C LEU A 275 -27.91 -8.17 12.13
N ARG A 276 -28.44 -8.99 11.20
CA ARG A 276 -29.06 -8.49 9.96
C ARG A 276 -30.36 -7.74 10.24
N ALA A 277 -31.20 -8.25 11.13
CA ALA A 277 -32.44 -7.57 11.54
C ALA A 277 -32.15 -6.23 12.21
N ASP A 278 -31.17 -6.18 13.13
CA ASP A 278 -30.75 -4.96 13.82
C ASP A 278 -30.18 -3.91 12.84
N ASN A 279 -29.39 -4.32 11.84
CA ASN A 279 -28.92 -3.42 10.80
C ASN A 279 -30.06 -2.80 9.98
N ILE A 280 -31.08 -3.59 9.63
CA ILE A 280 -32.25 -3.09 8.89
C ILE A 280 -33.02 -2.05 9.72
N LEU A 281 -33.15 -2.28 11.04
CA LEU A 281 -33.80 -1.31 11.94
C LEU A 281 -33.00 -0.01 12.05
N LYS A 282 -31.68 -0.09 12.23
CA LYS A 282 -30.81 1.09 12.27
C LYS A 282 -30.82 1.88 10.95
N ASP A 283 -30.86 1.20 9.81
CA ASP A 283 -30.97 1.85 8.49
C ASP A 283 -32.32 2.56 8.28
N ARG A 284 -33.39 2.07 8.92
CA ARG A 284 -34.69 2.77 8.93
C ARG A 284 -34.63 4.00 9.82
N GLU A 285 -34.06 3.88 11.01
CA GLU A 285 -33.87 4.98 11.96
C GLU A 285 -33.02 6.10 11.36
N ILE A 286 -31.89 5.77 10.72
CA ILE A 286 -31.04 6.76 10.03
C ILE A 286 -31.82 7.51 8.94
N ARG A 287 -32.66 6.80 8.17
CA ARG A 287 -33.50 7.44 7.14
C ARG A 287 -34.55 8.37 7.75
N GLN A 288 -35.15 7.98 8.86
CA GLN A 288 -36.10 8.80 9.60
C GLN A 288 -35.43 10.08 10.15
N LEU A 289 -34.29 9.95 10.81
CA LEU A 289 -33.52 11.08 11.36
C LEU A 289 -33.01 12.03 10.26
N LYS A 290 -32.67 11.50 9.07
CA LYS A 290 -32.33 12.33 7.91
C LYS A 290 -33.53 13.13 7.40
N ALA A 291 -34.71 12.51 7.34
CA ALA A 291 -35.93 13.20 6.91
C ALA A 291 -36.35 14.29 7.92
N GLU A 292 -36.24 14.01 9.22
CA GLU A 292 -36.51 14.99 10.29
C GLU A 292 -35.52 16.16 10.25
N ASN A 293 -34.23 15.89 10.09
CA ASN A 293 -33.23 16.96 9.90
C ASN A 293 -33.52 17.82 8.67
N GLU A 294 -33.94 17.23 7.56
CA GLU A 294 -34.29 17.99 6.35
C GLU A 294 -35.51 18.88 6.58
N GLN A 295 -36.54 18.39 7.30
CA GLN A 295 -37.70 19.19 7.69
C GLN A 295 -37.32 20.36 8.60
N LEU A 296 -36.47 20.12 9.61
CA LEU A 296 -35.98 21.18 10.49
C LEU A 296 -35.17 22.24 9.74
N ARG A 297 -34.42 21.85 8.70
CA ARG A 297 -33.70 22.80 7.84
C ARG A 297 -34.62 23.58 6.89
N GLY A 298 -35.73 22.99 6.46
CA GLY A 298 -36.70 23.62 5.56
C GLY A 298 -37.59 24.68 6.22
N ILE A 299 -37.72 24.71 7.56
CA ILE A 299 -38.67 25.58 8.27
C ILE A 299 -38.07 26.92 8.72
N GLY A 300 -36.76 27.19 8.55
CA GLY A 300 -36.11 28.26 9.32
C GLY A 300 -35.02 29.12 8.68
N TYR A 301 -34.87 29.16 7.35
CA TYR A 301 -33.98 30.15 6.72
C TYR A 301 -34.65 30.84 5.54
N ASP A 302 -35.47 31.84 5.88
CA ASP A 302 -35.78 32.92 4.96
C ASP A 302 -34.46 33.48 4.41
N THR A 303 -34.36 33.38 3.10
CA THR A 303 -33.17 33.67 2.33
C THR A 303 -32.85 35.15 2.49
N GLY A 304 -31.62 35.43 2.92
CA GLY A 304 -31.14 36.74 3.34
C GLY A 304 -31.63 37.91 2.48
N MET A 305 -32.26 38.88 3.17
CA MET A 305 -32.43 40.25 2.69
C MET A 305 -31.11 40.75 2.11
N LYS A 306 -31.11 40.99 0.79
CA LYS A 306 -30.06 41.72 0.09
C LYS A 306 -29.91 43.10 0.75
N ARG A 307 -28.80 43.33 1.47
CA ARG A 307 -28.40 44.66 1.89
C ARG A 307 -28.11 45.50 0.64
N GLN A 308 -29.04 46.38 0.29
CA GLN A 308 -28.83 47.48 -0.65
C GLN A 308 -27.80 48.43 -0.01
N ARG A 309 -26.65 48.62 -0.67
CA ARG A 309 -25.71 49.70 -0.32
C ARG A 309 -26.24 50.99 -0.96
N ILE A 310 -26.41 52.01 -0.12
CA ILE A 310 -26.52 53.42 -0.51
C ILE A 310 -25.11 53.98 -0.58
#